data_AF-A0A0F5LPV9-F1
#
_entry.id   AF-A0A0F5LPV9-F1
#
_cell.length_a   1.000
_cell.length_b   1.000
_cell.length_c   1.000
_cell.angle_alpha   90.00
_cell.angle_beta   90.00
_cell.angle_gamma   90.00
#
_symmetry.space_group_name_H-M   'P 1'
#
loop_
_entity.id
_entity.type
_entity.pdbx_description
1 polymer ?
#
loop_
_entity_poly.entity_id
_entity_poly.type
_entity_poly.pdbx_seq_one_letter_code
_entity_poly.pdbx_strand_id
1 'polypeptide(L)'
;MIDLGTLGGMSSMANGVSSGGDYVVGSSQDPGGAIAFRWDEERGMVAVEELLSEDDVDVGDWRLQVANDVSTDGRVIIGTMNRAAENRAFLARLGDGTGGGGGGVMDVEEYNRTLYAGAGGIASAGEFLSWLPMNGAHHRPLMMTPDLTGDMCAWASGDFAHHGGTSTGLALAEIGACTDLAGGSVRIGGAVGTTRSWQDLSLGGASRLAGQYVLGEVDWQPDGTPLLLSATGMLGGWQANVGRAYSNGAATAVSSGQTRATGGVIRLRADWLEAVSLGNTTFNPWTSVSLGALHVDGYTESSGPFPALFNAQSMTHVDVRVGLTAVTEFSSQTKLSTTFEVAHRSGTAPGASGQVDGLFAFSLGGGRQSQTWVRAGVELDHKITDNLSLSTSVHLATAGRDPSIAGSLGVKAVF
;
A
#
# COMPACT_ATOMS: atom_id res chain seq x y z
N MET A 1 42.91 -18.06 31.52
CA MET A 1 42.37 -18.47 30.21
C MET A 1 41.65 -19.77 30.45
N ILE A 2 40.34 -19.80 30.19
CA ILE A 2 39.50 -21.00 30.36
C ILE A 2 39.33 -21.60 28.97
N ASP A 3 39.45 -22.93 28.88
CA ASP A 3 39.12 -23.64 27.65
C ASP A 3 37.61 -23.69 27.49
N LEU A 4 37.11 -23.17 26.36
CA LEU A 4 35.67 -23.16 26.05
C LEU A 4 35.20 -24.50 25.49
N GLY A 5 36.12 -25.35 25.00
CA GLY A 5 35.82 -26.62 24.35
C GLY A 5 35.45 -26.48 22.86
N THR A 6 34.89 -27.56 22.31
CA THR A 6 34.40 -27.65 20.93
C THR A 6 33.07 -28.42 20.88
N LEU A 7 32.29 -28.25 19.81
CA LEU A 7 31.06 -29.00 19.54
C LEU A 7 31.32 -30.28 18.71
N GLY A 8 32.45 -30.95 18.97
CA GLY A 8 32.80 -32.25 18.36
C GLY A 8 33.88 -32.20 17.26
N GLY A 9 34.35 -31.02 16.87
CA GLY A 9 35.48 -30.83 15.96
C GLY A 9 36.79 -30.46 16.65
N MET A 10 37.80 -30.13 15.84
CA MET A 10 39.18 -29.90 16.31
C MET A 10 39.46 -28.47 16.80
N SER A 11 38.56 -27.52 16.54
CA SER A 11 38.80 -26.11 16.89
C SER A 11 37.50 -25.35 17.16
N SER A 12 37.63 -24.28 17.93
CA SER A 12 36.63 -23.23 18.13
C SER A 12 37.31 -21.87 18.13
N MET A 13 36.53 -20.82 17.84
CA MET A 13 36.97 -19.43 17.85
C MET A 13 35.89 -18.60 18.51
N ALA A 14 36.25 -17.89 19.57
CA ALA A 14 35.40 -16.87 20.19
C ALA A 14 35.47 -15.57 19.37
N ASN A 15 34.31 -14.99 19.04
CA ASN A 15 34.19 -13.76 18.25
C ASN A 15 33.64 -12.59 19.07
N GLY A 16 32.73 -12.88 20.01
CA GLY A 16 32.03 -11.87 20.80
C GLY A 16 31.87 -12.28 22.26
N VAL A 17 31.77 -11.30 23.14
CA VAL A 17 31.53 -11.48 24.58
C VAL A 17 30.52 -10.45 25.06
N SER A 18 29.54 -10.89 25.84
CA SER A 18 28.55 -10.01 26.48
C SER A 18 29.24 -8.99 27.42
N SER A 19 28.57 -7.86 27.69
CA SER A 19 29.16 -6.78 28.49
C SER A 19 29.56 -7.17 29.92
N GLY A 20 28.85 -8.14 30.52
CA GLY A 20 29.16 -8.71 31.84
C GLY A 20 30.25 -9.78 31.82
N GLY A 21 30.57 -10.35 30.64
CA GLY A 21 31.48 -11.47 30.49
C GLY A 21 30.84 -12.84 30.70
N ASP A 22 29.54 -12.90 30.99
CA ASP A 22 28.81 -14.13 31.33
C ASP A 22 28.59 -15.05 30.12
N TYR A 23 28.46 -14.44 28.93
CA TYR A 23 28.26 -15.15 27.66
C TYR A 23 29.37 -14.86 26.67
N VAL A 24 29.88 -15.91 26.02
CA VAL A 24 30.83 -15.85 24.90
C VAL A 24 30.19 -16.50 23.67
N VAL A 25 30.28 -15.88 22.50
CA VAL A 25 29.79 -16.43 21.24
C VAL A 25 30.88 -16.54 20.20
N GLY A 26 30.70 -17.45 19.25
CA GLY A 26 31.67 -17.66 18.20
C GLY A 26 31.28 -18.75 17.21
N SER A 27 32.27 -19.41 16.64
CA SER A 27 32.10 -20.60 15.82
C SER A 27 32.93 -21.77 16.35
N SER A 28 32.35 -22.97 16.31
CA SER A 28 33.03 -24.24 16.54
C SER A 28 32.96 -25.09 15.28
N GLN A 29 33.89 -26.01 15.13
CA GLN A 29 33.78 -27.06 14.11
C GLN A 29 33.02 -28.25 14.71
N ASP A 30 32.13 -28.84 13.93
CA ASP A 30 31.57 -30.17 14.17
C ASP A 30 31.77 -31.04 12.89
N PRO A 31 31.28 -32.29 12.83
CA PRO A 31 31.38 -33.12 11.61
C PRO A 31 30.70 -32.53 10.35
N GLY A 32 29.72 -31.65 10.50
CA GLY A 32 29.03 -30.91 9.45
C GLY A 32 29.68 -29.56 9.08
N GLY A 33 30.74 -29.15 9.77
CA GLY A 33 31.50 -27.92 9.53
C GLY A 33 31.22 -26.85 10.58
N ALA A 34 31.41 -25.58 10.21
CA ALA A 34 31.28 -24.48 11.16
C ALA A 34 29.85 -24.37 11.71
N ILE A 35 29.73 -24.22 13.02
CA ILE A 35 28.47 -24.04 13.75
C ILE A 35 28.65 -22.93 14.80
N ALA A 36 27.66 -22.05 14.89
CA ALA A 36 27.63 -20.98 15.86
C ALA A 36 27.36 -21.54 17.26
N PHE A 37 28.06 -21.02 18.26
CA PHE A 37 27.85 -21.41 19.66
C PHE A 37 27.60 -20.19 20.55
N ARG A 38 26.94 -20.44 21.69
CA ARG A 38 26.99 -19.62 22.90
C ARG A 38 27.59 -20.47 24.02
N TRP A 39 28.50 -19.88 24.78
CA TRP A 39 29.12 -20.47 25.96
C TRP A 39 28.73 -19.65 27.19
N ASP A 40 28.42 -20.33 28.28
CA ASP A 40 28.31 -19.79 29.63
C ASP A 40 28.89 -20.79 30.65
N GLU A 41 29.18 -20.31 31.87
CA GLU A 41 29.85 -21.13 32.89
C GLU A 41 29.00 -22.34 33.34
N GLU A 42 27.67 -22.22 33.28
CA GLU A 42 26.76 -23.25 33.75
C GLU A 42 26.60 -24.39 32.73
N ARG A 43 26.39 -24.05 31.45
CA ARG A 43 26.05 -25.01 30.39
C ARG A 43 27.24 -25.38 29.51
N GLY A 44 28.35 -24.65 29.62
CA GLY A 44 29.47 -24.79 28.69
C GLY A 44 29.09 -24.34 27.28
N MET A 45 29.74 -24.90 26.26
CA MET A 45 29.48 -24.57 24.86
C MET A 45 28.23 -25.29 24.36
N VAL A 46 27.23 -24.52 23.90
CA VAL A 46 25.98 -25.04 23.30
C VAL A 46 25.80 -24.41 21.92
N ALA A 47 25.34 -25.20 20.94
CA ALA A 47 25.06 -24.68 19.60
C ALA A 47 23.90 -23.67 19.64
N VAL A 48 23.96 -22.60 18.84
CA VAL A 48 22.85 -21.63 18.75
C VAL A 48 21.58 -22.29 18.19
N GLU A 49 21.74 -23.25 17.27
CA GLU A 49 20.63 -24.05 16.74
C GLU A 49 19.97 -24.90 17.83
N GLU A 50 20.75 -25.47 18.74
CA GLU A 50 20.25 -26.25 19.88
C GLU A 50 19.49 -25.34 20.85
N LEU A 51 20.05 -24.17 21.17
CA LEU A 51 19.36 -23.16 22.01
C LEU A 51 18.04 -22.71 21.40
N LEU A 52 17.98 -22.52 20.08
CA LEU A 52 16.73 -22.19 19.37
C LEU A 52 15.74 -23.36 19.40
N SER A 53 16.23 -24.59 19.28
CA SER A 53 15.37 -25.78 19.34
C SER A 53 14.74 -25.98 20.73
N GLU A 54 15.41 -25.55 21.80
CA GLU A 54 14.85 -25.51 23.16
C GLU A 54 13.69 -24.52 23.29
N ASP A 55 13.65 -23.51 22.41
CA ASP A 55 12.55 -22.54 22.29
C ASP A 55 11.53 -22.92 21.21
N ASP A 56 11.50 -24.19 20.77
CA ASP A 56 10.66 -24.71 19.69
C ASP A 56 10.87 -24.02 18.32
N VAL A 57 12.07 -23.48 18.07
CA VAL A 57 12.43 -22.85 16.80
C VAL A 57 13.29 -23.79 15.96
N ASP A 58 12.69 -24.36 14.92
CA ASP A 58 13.40 -25.12 13.88
C ASP A 58 14.04 -24.17 12.86
N VAL A 59 15.35 -24.27 12.66
CA VAL A 59 16.10 -23.45 11.68
C VAL A 59 15.98 -24.00 10.24
N GLY A 60 15.46 -25.22 10.08
CA GLY A 60 15.30 -25.90 8.80
C GLY A 60 16.63 -26.22 8.12
N ASP A 61 16.72 -25.96 6.82
CA ASP A 61 17.93 -26.21 6.04
C ASP A 61 19.02 -25.12 6.21
N TRP A 62 18.75 -24.11 7.04
CA TRP A 62 19.76 -23.11 7.40
C TRP A 62 20.70 -23.68 8.44
N ARG A 63 21.99 -23.40 8.28
CA ARG A 63 23.00 -23.65 9.29
C ARG A 63 23.55 -22.33 9.80
N LEU A 64 23.41 -22.06 11.09
CA LEU A 64 23.97 -20.89 11.76
C LEU A 64 25.47 -21.14 11.94
N GLN A 65 26.32 -20.58 11.08
CA GLN A 65 27.75 -20.96 11.02
C GLN A 65 28.61 -20.20 12.02
N VAL A 66 28.35 -18.90 12.17
CA VAL A 66 29.19 -18.00 12.94
C VAL A 66 28.30 -17.04 13.71
N ALA A 67 28.41 -17.05 15.04
CA ALA A 67 27.92 -15.94 15.87
C ALA A 67 29.02 -14.88 15.98
N ASN A 68 28.66 -13.63 15.70
CA ASN A 68 29.58 -12.49 15.69
C ASN A 68 29.46 -11.67 16.99
N ASP A 69 28.26 -11.56 17.55
CA ASP A 69 28.01 -10.75 18.75
C ASP A 69 26.79 -11.25 19.53
N VAL A 70 26.72 -10.86 20.81
CA VAL A 70 25.68 -11.28 21.76
C VAL A 70 25.26 -10.14 22.68
N SER A 71 23.96 -10.05 22.99
CA SER A 71 23.44 -9.07 23.96
C SER A 71 23.95 -9.32 25.38
N THR A 72 23.79 -8.31 26.23
CA THR A 72 24.23 -8.36 27.65
C THR A 72 23.56 -9.50 28.41
N ASP A 73 22.30 -9.81 28.12
CA ASP A 73 21.53 -10.90 28.73
C ASP A 73 21.69 -12.26 28.02
N GLY A 74 22.55 -12.35 26.99
CA GLY A 74 22.80 -13.60 26.27
C GLY A 74 21.70 -14.04 25.31
N ARG A 75 20.61 -13.26 25.18
CA ARG A 75 19.40 -13.69 24.46
C ARG A 75 19.37 -13.32 22.98
N VAL A 76 20.05 -12.25 22.58
CA VAL A 76 20.12 -11.84 21.19
C VAL A 76 21.49 -12.20 20.65
N ILE A 77 21.54 -13.03 19.61
CA ILE A 77 22.78 -13.44 18.96
C ILE A 77 22.66 -13.08 17.47
N ILE A 78 23.66 -12.40 16.94
CA ILE A 78 23.73 -12.06 15.52
C ILE A 78 24.88 -12.78 14.85
N GLY A 79 24.74 -13.07 13.56
CA GLY A 79 25.75 -13.84 12.87
C GLY A 79 25.50 -14.05 11.39
N THR A 80 26.25 -14.99 10.83
CA THR A 80 26.09 -15.44 9.45
C THR A 80 25.58 -16.88 9.44
N MET A 81 24.53 -17.11 8.65
CA MET A 81 23.97 -18.43 8.37
C MET A 81 24.14 -18.76 6.90
N ASN A 82 24.18 -20.05 6.59
CA ASN A 82 24.24 -20.50 5.20
C ASN A 82 23.21 -21.58 4.90
N ARG A 83 22.80 -21.63 3.64
CA ARG A 83 22.01 -22.72 3.07
C ARG A 83 22.55 -23.00 1.67
N ALA A 84 23.10 -24.20 1.47
CA ALA A 84 23.88 -24.50 0.28
C ALA A 84 24.98 -23.45 0.01
N ALA A 85 24.90 -22.73 -1.12
CA ALA A 85 25.85 -21.67 -1.49
C ALA A 85 25.42 -20.25 -1.08
N GLU A 86 24.26 -20.11 -0.42
CA GLU A 86 23.69 -18.83 0.00
C GLU A 86 24.14 -18.50 1.43
N ASN A 87 24.66 -17.29 1.63
CA ASN A 87 24.99 -16.74 2.96
C ASN A 87 24.06 -15.58 3.27
N ARG A 88 23.54 -15.53 4.50
CA ARG A 88 22.65 -14.49 5.01
C ARG A 88 23.06 -14.07 6.41
N ALA A 89 22.73 -12.85 6.78
CA ALA A 89 22.82 -12.43 8.18
C ALA A 89 21.60 -12.98 8.93
N PHE A 90 21.84 -13.57 10.10
CA PHE A 90 20.76 -13.96 11.00
C PHE A 90 20.77 -13.10 12.26
N LEU A 91 19.59 -12.97 12.85
CA LEU A 91 19.44 -12.56 14.24
C LEU A 91 18.56 -13.59 14.95
N ALA A 92 19.13 -14.24 15.95
CA ALA A 92 18.45 -15.14 16.86
C ALA A 92 18.06 -14.39 18.13
N ARG A 93 16.82 -14.58 18.58
CA ARG A 93 16.30 -14.18 19.87
C ARG A 93 15.94 -15.46 20.61
N LEU A 94 16.54 -15.68 21.76
CA LEU A 94 16.22 -16.79 22.63
C LEU A 94 15.08 -16.39 23.57
N GLY A 95 14.26 -17.36 23.94
CA GLY A 95 13.19 -17.23 24.90
C GLY A 95 13.71 -16.88 26.29
N ASP A 96 12.80 -16.46 27.15
CA ASP A 96 13.12 -16.11 28.54
C ASP A 96 13.14 -17.33 29.48
N GLY A 97 12.99 -18.54 28.94
CA GLY A 97 12.95 -19.80 29.69
C GLY A 97 11.61 -20.09 30.37
N THR A 98 10.56 -19.29 30.15
CA THR A 98 9.24 -19.49 30.77
C THR A 98 8.26 -20.32 29.94
N GLY A 99 8.72 -20.92 28.83
CA GLY A 99 7.92 -21.82 27.99
C GLY A 99 6.82 -21.13 27.17
N GLY A 100 6.94 -19.82 26.95
CA GLY A 100 5.96 -19.01 26.23
C GLY A 100 6.55 -18.21 25.07
N GLY A 101 6.83 -18.86 23.94
CA GLY A 101 6.83 -18.26 22.59
C GLY A 101 7.45 -16.86 22.42
N GLY A 102 8.68 -16.66 22.91
CA GLY A 102 9.46 -15.43 22.69
C GLY A 102 10.68 -15.59 21.79
N GLY A 103 11.08 -16.84 21.52
CA GLY A 103 12.25 -17.18 20.72
C GLY A 103 11.98 -17.15 19.22
N GLY A 104 13.00 -16.82 18.43
CA GLY A 104 12.93 -16.84 16.98
C GLY A 104 14.26 -16.55 16.30
N VAL A 105 14.33 -16.80 14.99
CA VAL A 105 15.47 -16.47 14.15
C VAL A 105 15.02 -15.86 12.83
N MET A 106 15.54 -14.69 12.47
CA MET A 106 15.19 -14.02 11.22
C MET A 106 16.37 -13.94 10.25
N ASP A 107 16.08 -14.04 8.95
CA ASP A 107 16.92 -13.47 7.90
C ASP A 107 16.77 -11.95 7.95
N VAL A 108 17.84 -11.23 8.27
CA VAL A 108 17.80 -9.77 8.49
C VAL A 108 17.46 -9.01 7.19
N GLU A 109 17.92 -9.49 6.03
CA GLU A 109 17.64 -8.84 4.75
C GLU A 109 16.17 -9.01 4.36
N GLU A 110 15.67 -10.25 4.45
CA GLU A 110 14.26 -10.54 4.20
C GLU A 110 13.37 -9.77 5.16
N TYR A 111 13.69 -9.79 6.45
CA TYR A 111 12.93 -9.11 7.48
C TYR A 111 12.79 -7.61 7.20
N ASN A 112 13.88 -6.94 6.81
CA ASN A 112 13.84 -5.52 6.41
C ASN A 112 12.92 -5.28 5.20
N ARG A 113 12.89 -6.19 4.21
CA ARG A 113 11.94 -6.08 3.10
C ARG A 113 10.49 -6.18 3.59
N THR A 114 10.20 -7.04 4.56
CA THR A 114 8.84 -7.16 5.13
C THR A 114 8.42 -5.89 5.88
N LEU A 115 9.34 -5.21 6.59
CA LEU A 115 9.06 -3.95 7.28
C LEU A 115 8.61 -2.86 6.30
N TYR A 116 9.32 -2.72 5.18
CA TYR A 116 8.95 -1.78 4.13
C TYR A 116 7.63 -2.18 3.44
N ALA A 117 7.46 -3.46 3.11
CA ALA A 117 6.25 -3.95 2.45
C ALA A 117 4.98 -3.73 3.31
N GLY A 118 5.07 -3.90 4.63
CA GLY A 118 3.97 -3.65 5.55
C GLY A 118 3.57 -2.17 5.60
N ALA A 119 4.45 -1.30 6.11
CA ALA A 119 4.12 0.11 6.32
C ALA A 119 4.01 0.90 4.99
N GLY A 120 4.91 0.66 4.04
CA GLY A 120 4.85 1.29 2.71
C GLY A 120 3.65 0.81 1.88
N GLY A 121 3.21 -0.44 2.08
CA GLY A 121 1.99 -1.00 1.49
C GLY A 121 0.73 -0.30 1.99
N ILE A 122 0.61 -0.09 3.31
CA ILE A 122 -0.52 0.65 3.91
C ILE A 122 -0.59 2.08 3.35
N ALA A 123 0.54 2.80 3.31
CA ALA A 123 0.58 4.16 2.79
C ALA A 123 0.20 4.23 1.30
N SER A 124 0.70 3.29 0.49
CA SER A 124 0.33 3.19 -0.93
C SER A 124 -1.15 2.88 -1.12
N ALA A 125 -1.70 1.92 -0.36
CA ALA A 125 -3.11 1.56 -0.44
C ALA A 125 -4.03 2.70 0.01
N GLY A 126 -3.67 3.45 1.06
CA GLY A 126 -4.41 4.63 1.50
C GLY A 126 -4.41 5.75 0.44
N GLU A 127 -3.29 5.91 -0.28
CA GLU A 127 -3.23 6.82 -1.43
C GLU A 127 -4.13 6.33 -2.56
N PHE A 128 -4.06 5.06 -2.96
CA PHE A 128 -4.95 4.52 -4.00
C PHE A 128 -6.43 4.71 -3.66
N LEU A 129 -6.83 4.43 -2.43
CA LEU A 129 -8.20 4.64 -1.96
C LEU A 129 -8.60 6.13 -1.96
N SER A 130 -7.63 7.03 -1.82
CA SER A 130 -7.86 8.47 -1.90
C SER A 130 -8.01 8.97 -3.35
N TRP A 131 -7.33 8.34 -4.32
CA TRP A 131 -7.39 8.77 -5.71
C TRP A 131 -8.47 8.08 -6.53
N LEU A 132 -8.99 6.95 -6.05
CA LEU A 132 -10.00 6.17 -6.75
C LEU A 132 -11.33 6.93 -6.94
N PRO A 133 -11.93 7.59 -5.93
CA PRO A 133 -13.16 8.38 -6.14
C PRO A 133 -12.99 9.48 -7.18
N MET A 134 -11.79 10.05 -7.29
CA MET A 134 -11.49 11.13 -8.23
C MET A 134 -11.35 10.62 -9.67
N ASN A 135 -10.88 9.39 -9.87
CA ASN A 135 -10.50 8.89 -11.19
C ASN A 135 -11.32 7.67 -11.64
N GLY A 136 -12.24 7.16 -10.83
CA GLY A 136 -13.16 6.09 -11.19
C GLY A 136 -14.42 6.64 -11.88
N ALA A 137 -15.60 6.45 -11.28
CA ALA A 137 -16.84 7.00 -11.83
C ALA A 137 -16.80 8.53 -12.04
N HIS A 138 -16.13 9.29 -11.17
CA HIS A 138 -15.94 10.75 -11.32
C HIS A 138 -14.69 11.13 -12.13
N HIS A 139 -14.25 10.27 -13.06
CA HIS A 139 -13.17 10.65 -14.00
C HIS A 139 -13.57 11.79 -14.95
N ARG A 140 -14.85 12.21 -14.96
CA ARG A 140 -15.40 13.36 -15.68
C ARG A 140 -16.26 14.20 -14.73
N PRO A 141 -16.43 15.51 -14.98
CA PRO A 141 -17.33 16.38 -14.22
C PRO A 141 -18.79 15.90 -14.21
N LEU A 142 -19.51 16.15 -13.13
CA LEU A 142 -20.93 15.85 -12.93
C LEU A 142 -21.85 16.55 -13.94
N MET A 143 -21.43 17.67 -14.50
CA MET A 143 -22.15 18.38 -15.56
C MET A 143 -22.05 17.65 -16.92
N MET A 144 -21.02 16.82 -17.13
CA MET A 144 -20.83 16.05 -18.38
C MET A 144 -21.56 14.71 -18.43
N THR A 145 -22.30 14.36 -17.38
CA THR A 145 -23.18 13.18 -17.38
C THR A 145 -24.36 13.36 -18.36
N PRO A 146 -25.07 12.27 -18.75
CA PRO A 146 -26.08 12.31 -19.81
C PRO A 146 -27.11 13.43 -19.66
N ASP A 147 -27.53 14.01 -20.81
CA ASP A 147 -28.57 15.05 -20.87
C ASP A 147 -29.90 14.48 -20.37
N LEU A 148 -30.23 14.76 -19.12
CA LEU A 148 -31.48 14.38 -18.48
C LEU A 148 -32.25 15.65 -18.10
N THR A 149 -33.58 15.58 -18.07
CA THR A 149 -34.43 16.74 -17.75
C THR A 149 -34.66 16.88 -16.25
N GLY A 150 -34.16 17.96 -15.63
CA GLY A 150 -34.41 18.29 -14.22
C GLY A 150 -33.31 19.15 -13.63
N ASP A 151 -33.63 19.90 -12.58
CA ASP A 151 -32.69 20.82 -11.90
C ASP A 151 -32.00 20.15 -10.72
N MET A 152 -32.40 18.93 -10.37
CA MET A 152 -31.78 18.14 -9.32
C MET A 152 -31.47 16.73 -9.81
N CYS A 153 -30.42 16.14 -9.25
CA CYS A 153 -30.02 14.79 -9.58
C CYS A 153 -29.66 13.98 -8.33
N ALA A 154 -29.76 12.66 -8.47
CA ALA A 154 -29.22 11.69 -7.53
C ALA A 154 -28.48 10.61 -8.31
N TRP A 155 -27.43 10.05 -7.72
CA TRP A 155 -26.72 8.94 -8.31
C TRP A 155 -26.30 7.91 -7.27
N ALA A 156 -26.02 6.71 -7.77
CA ALA A 156 -25.30 5.68 -7.05
C ALA A 156 -24.28 5.06 -8.00
N SER A 157 -23.07 4.79 -7.50
CA SER A 157 -22.01 4.19 -8.29
C SER A 157 -21.20 3.19 -7.47
N GLY A 158 -20.49 2.33 -8.19
CA GLY A 158 -19.48 1.45 -7.59
C GLY A 158 -18.35 1.17 -8.57
N ASP A 159 -17.14 1.12 -8.03
CA ASP A 159 -15.93 0.93 -8.81
C ASP A 159 -15.12 -0.24 -8.27
N PHE A 160 -14.45 -0.94 -9.18
CA PHE A 160 -13.47 -1.97 -8.86
C PHE A 160 -12.17 -1.67 -9.60
N ALA A 161 -11.04 -1.81 -8.91
CA ALA A 161 -9.74 -1.49 -9.46
C ALA A 161 -8.66 -2.45 -8.96
N HIS A 162 -7.64 -2.65 -9.78
CA HIS A 162 -6.49 -3.48 -9.43
C HIS A 162 -5.17 -2.83 -9.85
N HIS A 163 -4.23 -2.75 -8.91
CA HIS A 163 -2.84 -2.33 -9.14
C HIS A 163 -1.94 -3.56 -9.26
N GLY A 164 -1.59 -3.94 -10.49
CA GLY A 164 -0.76 -5.12 -10.75
C GLY A 164 0.65 -5.04 -10.13
N GLY A 165 1.24 -3.84 -10.05
CA GLY A 165 2.60 -3.67 -9.49
C GLY A 165 2.72 -4.01 -7.99
N THR A 166 1.63 -3.88 -7.23
CA THR A 166 1.58 -4.15 -5.79
C THR A 166 0.59 -5.26 -5.43
N SER A 167 -0.04 -5.89 -6.44
CA SER A 167 -1.14 -6.84 -6.30
C SER A 167 -2.25 -6.34 -5.36
N THR A 168 -2.59 -5.06 -5.45
CA THR A 168 -3.60 -4.42 -4.58
C THR A 168 -4.94 -4.32 -5.30
N GLY A 169 -5.97 -4.95 -4.74
CA GLY A 169 -7.35 -4.78 -5.19
C GLY A 169 -8.07 -3.68 -4.39
N LEU A 170 -8.95 -2.95 -5.05
CA LEU A 170 -9.76 -1.87 -4.50
C LEU A 170 -11.23 -2.03 -4.90
N ALA A 171 -12.13 -1.61 -4.02
CA ALA A 171 -13.54 -1.44 -4.33
C ALA A 171 -14.10 -0.18 -3.67
N LEU A 172 -15.07 0.46 -4.31
CA LEU A 172 -15.86 1.54 -3.72
C LEU A 172 -17.34 1.41 -4.04
N ALA A 173 -18.17 1.98 -3.16
CA ALA A 173 -19.57 2.23 -3.40
C ALA A 173 -19.91 3.65 -2.91
N GLU A 174 -20.69 4.38 -3.70
CA GLU A 174 -21.00 5.78 -3.46
C GLU A 174 -22.47 6.07 -3.76
N ILE A 175 -23.03 7.01 -3.01
CA ILE A 175 -24.29 7.68 -3.33
C ILE A 175 -24.11 9.19 -3.22
N GLY A 176 -24.81 9.94 -4.07
CA GLY A 176 -24.76 11.39 -4.03
C GLY A 176 -25.96 12.07 -4.66
N ALA A 177 -25.99 13.39 -4.51
CA ALA A 177 -27.00 14.25 -5.09
C ALA A 177 -26.39 15.56 -5.62
N CYS A 178 -27.00 16.11 -6.65
CA CYS A 178 -26.59 17.38 -7.25
C CYS A 178 -27.79 18.29 -7.53
N THR A 179 -27.50 19.57 -7.76
CA THR A 179 -28.49 20.54 -8.23
C THR A 179 -27.84 21.56 -9.16
N ASP A 180 -28.64 22.01 -10.11
CA ASP A 180 -28.31 23.08 -11.02
C ASP A 180 -28.72 24.43 -10.44
N LEU A 181 -27.85 25.41 -10.62
CA LEU A 181 -27.96 26.79 -10.15
C LEU A 181 -27.74 27.73 -11.34
N ALA A 182 -28.09 29.00 -11.15
CA ALA A 182 -27.83 30.06 -12.14
C ALA A 182 -28.29 29.71 -13.57
N GLY A 183 -29.50 29.14 -13.69
CA GLY A 183 -30.10 28.75 -14.96
C GLY A 183 -29.40 27.58 -15.66
N GLY A 184 -28.70 26.72 -14.91
CA GLY A 184 -27.98 25.55 -15.44
C GLY A 184 -26.49 25.78 -15.69
N SER A 185 -26.00 27.01 -15.56
CA SER A 185 -24.57 27.34 -15.78
C SER A 185 -23.66 26.84 -14.65
N VAL A 186 -24.21 26.53 -13.48
CA VAL A 186 -23.48 25.99 -12.33
C VAL A 186 -24.16 24.73 -11.84
N ARG A 187 -23.41 23.65 -11.61
CA ARG A 187 -23.89 22.44 -10.94
C ARG A 187 -23.07 22.21 -9.68
N ILE A 188 -23.75 21.97 -8.57
CA ILE A 188 -23.10 21.58 -7.32
C ILE A 188 -23.55 20.18 -6.92
N GLY A 189 -22.62 19.37 -6.41
CA GLY A 189 -22.89 18.01 -6.01
C GLY A 189 -22.15 17.62 -4.74
N GLY A 190 -22.71 16.65 -4.02
CA GLY A 190 -22.08 16.05 -2.85
C GLY A 190 -22.39 14.57 -2.76
N ALA A 191 -21.43 13.81 -2.23
CA ALA A 191 -21.55 12.37 -2.06
C ALA A 191 -20.91 11.88 -0.77
N VAL A 192 -21.36 10.69 -0.36
CA VAL A 192 -20.73 9.88 0.66
C VAL A 192 -20.46 8.50 0.07
N GLY A 193 -19.31 7.93 0.41
CA GLY A 193 -18.93 6.62 -0.09
C GLY A 193 -18.15 5.79 0.91
N THR A 194 -18.11 4.49 0.64
CA THR A 194 -17.29 3.52 1.35
C THR A 194 -16.27 2.94 0.39
N THR A 195 -15.07 2.65 0.89
CA THR A 195 -13.96 2.12 0.09
C THR A 195 -13.24 1.02 0.87
N ARG A 196 -12.67 0.06 0.14
CA ARG A 196 -11.92 -1.05 0.72
C ARG A 196 -10.73 -1.41 -0.17
N SER A 197 -9.61 -1.79 0.45
CA SER A 197 -8.49 -2.44 -0.22
C SER A 197 -8.15 -3.79 0.38
N TRP A 198 -7.55 -4.65 -0.44
CA TRP A 198 -6.94 -5.90 -0.02
C TRP A 198 -5.64 -6.11 -0.79
N GLN A 199 -4.60 -6.51 -0.08
CA GLN A 199 -3.26 -6.74 -0.61
C GLN A 199 -2.63 -7.95 0.07
N ASP A 200 -2.09 -8.84 -0.74
CA ASP A 200 -1.21 -9.91 -0.27
C ASP A 200 0.22 -9.38 -0.16
N LEU A 201 0.86 -9.65 0.98
CA LEU A 201 2.24 -9.29 1.25
C LEU A 201 3.15 -10.52 1.11
N SER A 202 4.45 -10.31 1.25
CA SER A 202 5.43 -11.40 1.24
C SER A 202 5.11 -12.47 2.31
N LEU A 203 5.48 -13.72 2.02
CA LEU A 203 5.41 -14.85 2.96
C LEU A 203 4.01 -15.12 3.53
N GLY A 204 2.96 -14.81 2.77
CA GLY A 204 1.57 -15.03 3.21
C GLY A 204 1.04 -13.96 4.17
N GLY A 205 1.77 -12.86 4.35
CA GLY A 205 1.25 -11.67 5.02
C GLY A 205 0.11 -11.02 4.23
N ALA A 206 -0.65 -10.15 4.87
CA ALA A 206 -1.75 -9.44 4.22
C ALA A 206 -2.00 -8.06 4.84
N SER A 207 -2.49 -7.13 4.04
CA SER A 207 -2.95 -5.81 4.47
C SER A 207 -4.34 -5.51 3.92
N ARG A 208 -5.21 -4.96 4.77
CA ARG A 208 -6.59 -4.59 4.40
C ARG A 208 -6.93 -3.24 4.99
N LEU A 209 -7.41 -2.33 4.15
CA LEU A 209 -7.95 -1.04 4.59
C LEU A 209 -9.45 -1.00 4.29
N ALA A 210 -10.24 -0.40 5.18
CA ALA A 210 -11.65 -0.12 4.95
C ALA A 210 -12.00 1.22 5.58
N GLY A 211 -12.85 1.99 4.91
CA GLY A 211 -13.14 3.35 5.34
C GLY A 211 -14.22 4.04 4.54
N GLN A 212 -14.44 5.30 4.88
CA GLN A 212 -15.48 6.13 4.30
C GLN A 212 -14.87 7.46 3.85
N TYR A 213 -15.55 8.10 2.90
CA TYR A 213 -15.19 9.43 2.44
C TYR A 213 -16.44 10.28 2.17
N VAL A 214 -16.22 11.59 2.17
CA VAL A 214 -17.15 12.59 1.65
C VAL A 214 -16.53 13.23 0.42
N LEU A 215 -17.36 13.56 -0.57
CA LEU A 215 -16.96 14.21 -1.80
C LEU A 215 -17.88 15.40 -2.06
N GLY A 216 -17.31 16.48 -2.59
CA GLY A 216 -18.03 17.64 -3.06
C GLY A 216 -17.49 18.08 -4.42
N GLU A 217 -18.37 18.59 -5.27
CA GLU A 217 -18.02 19.05 -6.60
C GLU A 217 -18.80 20.31 -6.95
N VAL A 218 -18.12 21.23 -7.64
CA VAL A 218 -18.72 22.40 -8.26
C VAL A 218 -18.24 22.48 -9.70
N ASP A 219 -19.20 22.47 -10.61
CA ASP A 219 -19.01 22.63 -12.04
C ASP A 219 -19.58 23.97 -12.48
N TRP A 220 -18.87 24.65 -13.36
CA TRP A 220 -19.27 25.94 -13.90
C TRP A 220 -18.94 26.02 -15.39
N GLN A 221 -19.97 26.27 -16.20
CA GLN A 221 -19.85 26.57 -17.61
C GLN A 221 -20.15 28.06 -17.84
N PRO A 222 -19.13 28.91 -18.08
CA PRO A 222 -19.33 30.33 -18.30
C PRO A 222 -20.11 30.60 -19.59
N ASP A 223 -21.07 31.53 -19.51
CA ASP A 223 -21.91 31.94 -20.63
C ASP A 223 -21.09 32.33 -21.86
N GLY A 224 -21.49 31.83 -23.03
CA GLY A 224 -20.85 32.15 -24.31
C GLY A 224 -19.46 31.55 -24.49
N THR A 225 -19.04 30.63 -23.62
CA THR A 225 -17.76 29.91 -23.76
C THR A 225 -17.98 28.40 -23.91
N PRO A 226 -17.11 27.70 -24.66
CA PRO A 226 -17.14 26.25 -24.74
C PRO A 226 -16.40 25.59 -23.56
N LEU A 227 -16.08 26.34 -22.50
CA LEU A 227 -15.28 25.85 -21.38
C LEU A 227 -16.18 25.32 -20.27
N LEU A 228 -15.85 24.16 -19.74
CA LEU A 228 -16.38 23.66 -18.48
C LEU A 228 -15.25 23.63 -17.46
N LEU A 229 -15.47 24.29 -16.33
CA LEU A 229 -14.53 24.33 -15.22
C LEU A 229 -15.11 23.53 -14.05
N SER A 230 -14.30 22.68 -13.44
CA SER A 230 -14.72 21.87 -12.29
C SER A 230 -13.71 21.94 -11.14
N ALA A 231 -14.25 21.95 -9.93
CA ALA A 231 -13.51 21.79 -8.69
C ALA A 231 -14.12 20.64 -7.90
N THR A 232 -13.41 19.51 -7.84
CA THR A 232 -13.80 18.32 -7.07
C THR A 232 -12.90 18.21 -5.85
N GLY A 233 -13.47 17.94 -4.68
CA GLY A 233 -12.73 17.69 -3.45
C GLY A 233 -13.27 16.48 -2.71
N MET A 234 -12.38 15.71 -2.08
CA MET A 234 -12.80 14.64 -1.19
C MET A 234 -11.93 14.60 0.08
N LEU A 235 -12.53 14.11 1.17
CA LEU A 235 -11.86 13.80 2.42
C LEU A 235 -12.31 12.42 2.92
N GLY A 236 -11.37 11.59 3.36
CA GLY A 236 -11.65 10.23 3.81
C GLY A 236 -10.78 9.74 4.96
N GLY A 237 -11.24 8.68 5.61
CA GLY A 237 -10.57 8.01 6.71
C GLY A 237 -10.74 6.50 6.63
N TRP A 238 -9.67 5.76 6.91
CA TRP A 238 -9.59 4.32 6.76
C TRP A 238 -8.91 3.69 7.97
N GLN A 239 -9.40 2.53 8.37
CA GLN A 239 -8.71 1.67 9.33
C GLN A 239 -7.96 0.57 8.58
N ALA A 240 -6.67 0.45 8.87
CA ALA A 240 -5.78 -0.55 8.30
C ALA A 240 -5.57 -1.68 9.31
N ASN A 241 -5.70 -2.91 8.84
CA ASN A 241 -5.29 -4.11 9.56
C ASN A 241 -4.17 -4.78 8.77
N VAL A 242 -3.05 -5.05 9.42
CA VAL A 242 -1.88 -5.68 8.79
C VAL A 242 -1.46 -6.92 9.57
N GLY A 243 -1.19 -8.01 8.84
CA GLY A 243 -0.44 -9.15 9.32
C GLY A 243 0.84 -9.25 8.50
N ARG A 244 1.97 -8.87 9.09
CA ARG A 244 3.28 -8.93 8.45
C ARG A 244 3.93 -10.26 8.76
N ALA A 245 4.07 -11.07 7.72
CA ALA A 245 4.75 -12.35 7.79
C ALA A 245 6.25 -12.20 7.50
N TYR A 246 7.08 -12.98 8.20
CA TYR A 246 8.54 -13.05 8.03
C TYR A 246 9.06 -14.44 8.41
N SER A 247 10.24 -14.81 7.91
CA SER A 247 10.89 -16.07 8.28
C SER A 247 11.13 -16.17 9.78
N ASN A 248 10.90 -17.38 10.31
CA ASN A 248 11.30 -17.80 11.64
C ASN A 248 11.93 -19.20 11.54
N GLY A 249 13.13 -19.27 10.95
CA GLY A 249 13.76 -20.53 10.58
C GLY A 249 13.00 -21.27 9.47
N ALA A 250 12.62 -22.52 9.71
CA ALA A 250 11.80 -23.35 8.82
C ALA A 250 10.34 -22.87 8.74
N ALA A 251 9.87 -22.15 9.76
CA ALA A 251 8.52 -21.65 9.85
C ALA A 251 8.41 -20.19 9.37
N THR A 252 7.17 -19.71 9.27
CA THR A 252 6.86 -18.29 9.09
C THR A 252 6.16 -17.80 10.33
N ALA A 253 6.61 -16.67 10.88
CA ALA A 253 5.94 -15.99 11.96
C ALA A 253 5.17 -14.77 11.43
N VAL A 254 4.16 -14.33 12.18
CA VAL A 254 3.33 -13.17 11.84
C VAL A 254 3.25 -12.21 13.01
N SER A 255 3.62 -10.96 12.75
CA SER A 255 3.31 -9.83 13.62
C SER A 255 2.07 -9.12 13.09
N SER A 256 1.13 -8.76 13.97
CA SER A 256 -0.14 -8.13 13.62
C SER A 256 -0.24 -6.72 14.17
N GLY A 257 -0.79 -5.80 13.38
CA GLY A 257 -0.92 -4.38 13.75
C GLY A 257 -2.19 -3.75 13.20
N GLN A 258 -2.61 -2.66 13.82
CA GLN A 258 -3.71 -1.81 13.37
C GLN A 258 -3.30 -0.35 13.36
N THR A 259 -3.69 0.38 12.32
CA THR A 259 -3.47 1.83 12.24
C THR A 259 -4.62 2.52 11.52
N ARG A 260 -4.62 3.86 11.51
CA ARG A 260 -5.55 4.67 10.73
C ARG A 260 -4.81 5.45 9.67
N ALA A 261 -5.47 5.63 8.54
CA ALA A 261 -5.05 6.53 7.47
C ALA A 261 -6.15 7.58 7.26
N THR A 262 -5.76 8.84 7.08
CA THR A 262 -6.67 9.95 6.77
C THR A 262 -6.09 10.76 5.63
N GLY A 263 -6.90 11.09 4.63
CA GLY A 263 -6.41 11.73 3.43
C GLY A 263 -7.48 12.49 2.67
N GLY A 264 -7.04 13.24 1.69
CA GLY A 264 -7.90 14.05 0.84
C GLY A 264 -7.24 14.42 -0.47
N VAL A 265 -8.07 14.72 -1.46
CA VAL A 265 -7.64 15.16 -2.79
C VAL A 265 -8.53 16.33 -3.21
N ILE A 266 -7.92 17.37 -3.78
CA ILE A 266 -8.61 18.45 -4.48
C ILE A 266 -8.14 18.42 -5.92
N ARG A 267 -9.07 18.45 -6.88
CA ARG A 267 -8.82 18.52 -8.32
C ARG A 267 -9.46 19.78 -8.89
N LEU A 268 -8.68 20.53 -9.65
CA LEU A 268 -9.16 21.55 -10.56
C LEU A 268 -9.03 21.02 -11.98
N ARG A 269 -10.08 21.16 -12.78
CA ARG A 269 -10.11 20.68 -14.15
C ARG A 269 -10.80 21.67 -15.07
N ALA A 270 -10.33 21.71 -16.32
CA ALA A 270 -10.91 22.50 -17.39
C ALA A 270 -11.06 21.61 -18.63
N ASP A 271 -12.26 21.58 -19.18
CA ASP A 271 -12.63 20.87 -20.41
C ASP A 271 -13.01 21.89 -21.49
N TRP A 272 -12.48 21.72 -22.69
CA TRP A 272 -12.93 22.44 -23.88
C TRP A 272 -13.93 21.57 -24.61
N LEU A 273 -15.20 21.85 -24.40
CA LEU A 273 -16.32 21.12 -24.98
C LEU A 273 -16.41 21.37 -26.49
N GLU A 274 -16.66 20.30 -27.23
CA GLU A 274 -16.92 20.30 -28.68
C GLU A 274 -15.87 21.08 -29.50
N ALA A 275 -14.60 21.03 -29.08
CA ALA A 275 -13.52 21.76 -29.74
C ALA A 275 -13.38 21.42 -31.23
N VAL A 276 -13.66 20.15 -31.57
CA VAL A 276 -13.79 19.67 -32.95
C VAL A 276 -14.98 18.71 -33.02
N SER A 277 -15.78 18.85 -34.08
CA SER A 277 -16.93 17.99 -34.35
C SER A 277 -16.79 17.34 -35.73
N LEU A 278 -16.86 16.01 -35.79
CA LEU A 278 -16.78 15.20 -37.00
C LEU A 278 -17.96 14.22 -37.03
N GLY A 279 -18.97 14.52 -37.85
CA GLY A 279 -20.18 13.71 -37.92
C GLY A 279 -20.91 13.68 -36.57
N ASN A 280 -21.12 12.48 -36.03
CA ASN A 280 -21.73 12.24 -34.72
C ASN A 280 -20.71 12.15 -33.57
N THR A 281 -19.47 12.59 -33.78
CA THR A 281 -18.40 12.54 -32.78
C THR A 281 -17.87 13.92 -32.45
N THR A 282 -17.82 14.27 -31.17
CA THR A 282 -17.18 15.49 -30.66
C THR A 282 -15.88 15.15 -29.94
N PHE A 283 -14.90 16.05 -30.04
CA PHE A 283 -13.59 15.90 -29.42
C PHE A 283 -13.41 17.00 -28.38
N ASN A 284 -13.12 16.57 -27.14
CA ASN A 284 -13.14 17.41 -25.95
C ASN A 284 -11.77 17.30 -25.25
N PRO A 285 -10.81 18.19 -25.57
CA PRO A 285 -9.55 18.27 -24.86
C PRO A 285 -9.76 18.78 -23.43
N TRP A 286 -8.98 18.29 -22.49
CA TRP A 286 -9.07 18.72 -21.10
C TRP A 286 -7.74 18.63 -20.38
N THR A 287 -7.64 19.37 -19.28
CA THR A 287 -6.48 19.36 -18.38
C THR A 287 -6.93 19.40 -16.94
N SER A 288 -6.15 18.80 -16.05
CA SER A 288 -6.41 18.88 -14.61
C SER A 288 -5.14 18.95 -13.80
N VAL A 289 -5.25 19.59 -12.64
CA VAL A 289 -4.23 19.60 -11.58
C VAL A 289 -4.91 19.15 -10.30
N SER A 290 -4.32 18.16 -9.64
CA SER A 290 -4.83 17.65 -8.36
C SER A 290 -3.76 17.69 -7.29
N LEU A 291 -4.15 18.07 -6.08
CA LEU A 291 -3.33 18.11 -4.88
C LEU A 291 -3.86 17.07 -3.90
N GLY A 292 -3.01 16.14 -3.47
CA GLY A 292 -3.38 15.07 -2.55
C GLY A 292 -2.50 15.08 -1.30
N ALA A 293 -3.09 14.75 -0.16
CA ALA A 293 -2.37 14.52 1.09
C ALA A 293 -2.94 13.28 1.82
N LEU A 294 -2.06 12.51 2.45
CA LEU A 294 -2.40 11.34 3.26
C LEU A 294 -1.53 11.34 4.51
N HIS A 295 -2.12 11.07 5.67
CA HIS A 295 -1.43 10.79 6.91
C HIS A 295 -1.77 9.38 7.37
N VAL A 296 -0.77 8.60 7.78
CA VAL A 296 -0.93 7.28 8.40
C VAL A 296 -0.36 7.36 9.81
N ASP A 297 -1.19 7.04 10.80
CA ASP A 297 -0.79 7.02 12.21
C ASP A 297 0.33 5.97 12.44
N GLY A 298 1.18 6.22 13.43
CA GLY A 298 2.12 5.20 13.90
C GLY A 298 1.38 4.05 14.59
N TYR A 299 1.97 2.86 14.57
CA TYR A 299 1.38 1.69 15.21
C TYR A 299 2.44 0.73 15.73
N THR A 300 2.05 -0.07 16.72
CA THR A 300 2.89 -1.12 17.28
C THR A 300 2.30 -2.45 16.90
N GLU A 301 3.12 -3.33 16.35
CA GLU A 301 2.70 -4.70 16.13
C GLU A 301 2.71 -5.50 17.44
N SER A 302 1.91 -6.56 17.45
CA SER A 302 1.84 -7.57 18.49
C SER A 302 2.01 -8.95 17.86
N SER A 303 2.30 -9.96 18.69
CA SER A 303 2.59 -11.35 18.29
C SER A 303 3.88 -11.55 17.48
N GLY A 304 4.29 -12.80 17.39
CA GLY A 304 5.53 -13.21 16.73
C GLY A 304 6.79 -12.85 17.53
N PRO A 305 7.95 -13.40 17.15
CA PRO A 305 9.20 -13.18 17.87
C PRO A 305 9.81 -11.81 17.61
N PHE A 306 9.43 -11.15 16.51
CA PHE A 306 9.98 -9.86 16.10
C PHE A 306 8.86 -8.85 15.77
N PRO A 307 8.12 -8.34 16.78
CA PRO A 307 7.21 -7.23 16.57
C PRO A 307 7.98 -5.92 16.35
N ALA A 308 7.43 -5.04 15.51
CA ALA A 308 7.98 -3.71 15.25
C ALA A 308 7.02 -2.59 15.65
N LEU A 309 7.59 -1.49 16.12
CA LEU A 309 6.94 -0.20 16.28
C LEU A 309 7.22 0.64 15.04
N PHE A 310 6.17 1.05 14.33
CA PHE A 310 6.22 1.92 13.17
C PHE A 310 5.83 3.35 13.53
N ASN A 311 6.65 4.30 13.10
CA ASN A 311 6.35 5.72 13.20
C ASN A 311 5.27 6.13 12.20
N ALA A 312 4.58 7.23 12.51
CA ALA A 312 3.64 7.85 11.59
C ALA A 312 4.35 8.35 10.32
N GLN A 313 3.61 8.41 9.21
CA GLN A 313 4.11 8.96 7.95
C GLN A 313 3.06 9.80 7.23
N SER A 314 3.53 10.80 6.48
CA SER A 314 2.66 11.64 5.65
C SER A 314 3.15 11.66 4.22
N MET A 315 2.21 11.59 3.27
CA MET A 315 2.49 11.70 1.85
C MET A 315 1.75 12.91 1.27
N THR A 316 2.40 13.61 0.34
CA THR A 316 1.79 14.68 -0.44
C THR A 316 2.10 14.48 -1.91
N HIS A 317 1.15 14.83 -2.77
CA HIS A 317 1.26 14.61 -4.20
C HIS A 317 0.66 15.78 -5.00
N VAL A 318 1.28 16.05 -6.14
CA VAL A 318 0.74 16.89 -7.21
C VAL A 318 0.63 16.02 -8.45
N ASP A 319 -0.58 15.92 -9.00
CA ASP A 319 -0.93 15.16 -10.20
C ASP A 319 -1.37 16.14 -11.28
N VAL A 320 -0.77 16.04 -12.46
CA VAL A 320 -1.16 16.83 -13.63
C VAL A 320 -1.57 15.86 -14.72
N ARG A 321 -2.73 16.09 -15.33
CA ARG A 321 -3.23 15.29 -16.45
C ARG A 321 -3.60 16.16 -17.62
N VAL A 322 -3.30 15.66 -18.81
CA VAL A 322 -3.79 16.21 -20.07
C VAL A 322 -4.45 15.06 -20.82
N GLY A 323 -5.66 15.29 -21.29
CA GLY A 323 -6.43 14.26 -21.97
C GLY A 323 -7.28 14.79 -23.11
N LEU A 324 -7.80 13.84 -23.87
CA LEU A 324 -8.74 14.03 -24.94
C LEU A 324 -9.85 12.99 -24.80
N THR A 325 -11.09 13.46 -24.79
CA THR A 325 -12.27 12.61 -24.80
C THR A 325 -13.03 12.78 -26.11
N ALA A 326 -13.15 11.69 -26.87
CA ALA A 326 -14.01 11.60 -28.04
C ALA A 326 -15.37 11.05 -27.61
N VAL A 327 -16.45 11.79 -27.86
CA VAL A 327 -17.82 11.38 -27.53
C VAL A 327 -18.57 11.11 -28.83
N THR A 328 -18.93 9.86 -29.07
CA THR A 328 -19.69 9.42 -30.24
C THR A 328 -21.13 9.13 -29.85
N GLU A 329 -22.07 9.81 -30.49
CA GLU A 329 -23.49 9.56 -30.31
C GLU A 329 -23.94 8.42 -31.24
N PHE A 330 -24.24 7.25 -30.66
CA PHE A 330 -24.76 6.11 -31.43
C PHE A 330 -26.26 6.23 -31.70
N SER A 331 -26.99 6.79 -30.73
CA SER A 331 -28.41 7.09 -30.82
C SER A 331 -28.75 8.20 -29.81
N SER A 332 -29.98 8.70 -29.86
CA SER A 332 -30.48 9.68 -28.87
C SER A 332 -30.45 9.17 -27.41
N GLN A 333 -30.32 7.85 -27.22
CA GLN A 333 -30.26 7.21 -25.91
C GLN A 333 -28.85 6.78 -25.51
N THR A 334 -27.93 6.60 -26.47
CA THR A 334 -26.65 5.94 -26.23
C THR A 334 -25.48 6.78 -26.72
N LYS A 335 -24.59 7.13 -25.79
CA LYS A 335 -23.31 7.80 -26.09
C LYS A 335 -22.16 6.88 -25.68
N LEU A 336 -21.12 6.83 -26.51
CA LEU A 336 -19.84 6.20 -26.21
C LEU A 336 -18.77 7.27 -26.07
N SER A 337 -18.11 7.29 -24.92
CA SER A 337 -16.96 8.16 -24.67
C SER A 337 -15.69 7.32 -24.70
N THR A 338 -14.68 7.76 -25.46
CA THR A 338 -13.34 7.18 -25.45
C THR A 338 -12.36 8.24 -24.98
N THR A 339 -11.61 7.94 -23.93
CA THR A 339 -10.67 8.87 -23.31
C THR A 339 -9.25 8.36 -23.46
N PHE A 340 -8.34 9.26 -23.82
CA PHE A 340 -6.90 9.04 -23.78
C PHE A 340 -6.27 10.16 -22.97
N GLU A 341 -5.43 9.82 -21.99
CA GLU A 341 -4.80 10.80 -21.09
C GLU A 341 -3.34 10.42 -20.77
N VAL A 342 -2.52 11.46 -20.58
CA VAL A 342 -1.18 11.34 -20.02
C VAL A 342 -1.21 12.00 -18.64
N ALA A 343 -0.76 11.26 -17.63
CA ALA A 343 -0.71 11.72 -16.25
C ALA A 343 0.74 11.77 -15.76
N HIS A 344 1.06 12.79 -14.99
CA HIS A 344 2.32 12.93 -14.29
C HIS A 344 2.05 13.25 -12.82
N ARG A 345 2.56 12.42 -11.91
CA ARG A 345 2.46 12.66 -10.46
C ARG A 345 3.83 12.74 -9.85
N SER A 346 4.03 13.79 -9.05
CA SER A 346 5.23 13.96 -8.21
C SER A 346 4.84 14.17 -6.76
N GLY A 347 5.70 13.77 -5.82
CA GLY A 347 5.38 13.90 -4.41
C GLY A 347 6.31 13.10 -3.50
N THR A 348 5.84 12.84 -2.28
CA THR A 348 6.52 12.01 -1.30
C THR A 348 6.37 10.53 -1.66
N ALA A 349 7.44 9.76 -1.55
CA ALA A 349 7.39 8.31 -1.68
C ALA A 349 6.97 7.64 -0.35
N PRO A 350 6.28 6.50 -0.37
CA PRO A 350 5.99 5.76 0.85
C PRO A 350 7.29 5.34 1.55
N GLY A 351 7.25 5.29 2.88
CA GLY A 351 8.40 4.89 3.70
C GLY A 351 7.99 3.96 4.84
N ALA A 352 8.99 3.49 5.56
CA ALA A 352 8.83 2.75 6.80
C ALA A 352 9.96 3.17 7.74
N SER A 353 9.63 3.77 8.88
CA SER A 353 10.60 4.06 9.92
C SER A 353 10.07 3.63 11.28
N GLY A 354 10.96 3.29 12.19
CA GLY A 354 10.55 2.74 13.46
C GLY A 354 11.66 1.97 14.15
N GLN A 355 11.25 1.06 15.02
CA GLN A 355 12.15 0.20 15.78
C GLN A 355 11.58 -1.21 15.90
N VAL A 356 12.43 -2.22 15.72
CA VAL A 356 12.10 -3.60 16.10
C VAL A 356 12.30 -3.71 17.60
N ASP A 357 11.27 -4.17 18.31
CA ASP A 357 11.22 -4.12 19.78
C ASP A 357 12.47 -4.75 20.40
N GLY A 358 13.18 -4.00 21.25
CA GLY A 358 14.43 -4.43 21.90
C GLY A 358 15.62 -4.71 20.97
N LEU A 359 15.55 -4.42 19.67
CA LEU A 359 16.63 -4.67 18.71
C LEU A 359 17.12 -3.36 18.07
N PHE A 360 16.82 -3.13 16.79
CA PHE A 360 17.38 -2.04 16.00
C PHE A 360 16.30 -1.09 15.48
N ALA A 361 16.69 0.17 15.32
CA ALA A 361 15.91 1.14 14.56
C ALA A 361 16.04 0.90 13.05
N PHE A 362 15.01 1.24 12.29
CA PHE A 362 15.01 1.14 10.83
C PHE A 362 14.45 2.42 10.19
N SER A 363 14.93 2.71 8.98
CA SER A 363 14.41 3.76 8.10
C SER A 363 14.60 3.31 6.66
N LEU A 364 13.50 2.92 6.02
CA LEU A 364 13.45 2.27 4.71
C LEU A 364 12.56 3.06 3.77
N GLY A 365 13.01 3.26 2.52
CA GLY A 365 12.28 4.03 1.53
C GLY A 365 12.10 5.49 1.91
N GLY A 366 10.95 6.07 1.56
CA GLY A 366 10.69 7.49 1.69
C GLY A 366 11.41 8.33 0.63
N GLY A 367 11.45 9.65 0.85
CA GLY A 367 12.00 10.61 -0.10
C GLY A 367 10.96 11.08 -1.11
N ARG A 368 11.38 11.30 -2.37
CA ARG A 368 10.51 11.81 -3.45
C ARG A 368 10.29 10.75 -4.50
N GLN A 369 9.06 10.69 -5.02
CA GLN A 369 8.72 9.91 -6.21
C GLN A 369 8.18 10.82 -7.30
N SER A 370 8.44 10.45 -8.55
CA SER A 370 7.85 11.08 -9.73
C SER A 370 7.63 10.02 -10.79
N GLN A 371 6.43 9.98 -11.37
CA GLN A 371 6.05 8.98 -12.37
C GLN A 371 5.15 9.61 -13.42
N THR A 372 5.37 9.20 -14.68
CA THR A 372 4.50 9.51 -15.82
C THR A 372 3.92 8.22 -16.34
N TRP A 373 2.62 8.20 -16.62
CA TRP A 373 1.94 7.05 -17.23
C TRP A 373 0.87 7.51 -18.21
N VAL A 374 0.45 6.56 -19.04
CA VAL A 374 -0.66 6.73 -19.98
C VAL A 374 -1.85 5.96 -19.46
N ARG A 375 -3.04 6.54 -19.61
CA ARG A 375 -4.31 5.89 -19.32
C ARG A 375 -5.26 6.05 -20.49
N ALA A 376 -6.00 4.99 -20.78
CA ALA A 376 -7.03 4.96 -21.80
C ALA A 376 -8.30 4.37 -21.21
N GLY A 377 -9.46 4.82 -21.66
CA GLY A 377 -10.72 4.26 -21.21
C GLY A 377 -11.85 4.41 -22.20
N VAL A 378 -12.88 3.61 -21.96
CA VAL A 378 -14.14 3.65 -22.69
C VAL A 378 -15.27 3.72 -21.67
N GLU A 379 -16.29 4.51 -21.97
CA GLU A 379 -17.49 4.64 -21.16
C GLU A 379 -18.72 4.63 -22.06
N LEU A 380 -19.73 3.88 -21.64
CA LEU A 380 -21.03 3.81 -22.29
C LEU A 380 -22.08 4.42 -21.38
N ASP A 381 -22.73 5.46 -21.88
CA ASP A 381 -23.91 6.06 -21.25
C ASP A 381 -25.16 5.62 -22.00
N HIS A 382 -26.17 5.15 -21.27
CA HIS A 382 -27.43 4.73 -21.83
C HIS A 382 -28.63 5.29 -21.05
N LYS A 383 -29.49 6.05 -21.72
CA LYS A 383 -30.75 6.55 -21.16
C LYS A 383 -31.79 5.43 -21.16
N ILE A 384 -32.27 5.08 -19.98
CA ILE A 384 -33.37 4.12 -19.78
C ILE A 384 -34.71 4.83 -19.94
N THR A 385 -34.81 6.03 -19.37
CA THR A 385 -35.94 6.97 -19.54
C THR A 385 -35.38 8.39 -19.65
N ASP A 386 -36.24 9.37 -19.87
CA ASP A 386 -35.82 10.79 -19.92
C ASP A 386 -35.20 11.27 -18.59
N ASN A 387 -35.51 10.59 -17.48
CA ASN A 387 -35.06 10.95 -16.14
C ASN A 387 -34.11 9.92 -15.51
N LEU A 388 -33.71 8.86 -16.23
CA LEU A 388 -32.89 7.78 -15.68
C LEU A 388 -31.86 7.31 -16.71
N SER A 389 -30.59 7.28 -16.32
CA SER A 389 -29.49 6.74 -17.12
C SER A 389 -28.63 5.74 -16.35
N LEU A 390 -27.98 4.87 -17.12
CA LEU A 390 -26.93 3.97 -16.66
C LEU A 390 -25.61 4.40 -17.32
N SER A 391 -24.52 4.39 -16.55
CA SER A 391 -23.16 4.56 -17.06
C SER A 391 -22.29 3.37 -16.67
N THR A 392 -21.42 2.95 -17.58
CA THR A 392 -20.41 1.92 -17.31
C THR A 392 -19.10 2.31 -17.97
N SER A 393 -17.99 2.20 -17.23
CA SER A 393 -16.68 2.54 -17.75
C SER A 393 -15.65 1.45 -17.48
N VAL A 394 -14.65 1.38 -18.34
CA VAL A 394 -13.43 0.59 -18.14
C VAL A 394 -12.23 1.43 -18.52
N HIS A 395 -11.23 1.46 -17.66
CA HIS A 395 -9.96 2.13 -17.89
C HIS A 395 -8.78 1.18 -17.69
N LEU A 396 -7.75 1.39 -18.50
CA LEU A 396 -6.46 0.70 -18.44
C LEU A 396 -5.36 1.74 -18.34
N ALA A 397 -4.32 1.44 -17.56
CA ALA A 397 -3.15 2.31 -17.43
C ALA A 397 -1.85 1.52 -17.59
N THR A 398 -0.83 2.17 -18.12
CA THR A 398 0.55 1.65 -18.04
C THR A 398 1.05 1.68 -16.60
N ALA A 399 2.23 1.11 -16.33
CA ALA A 399 2.85 1.18 -15.01
C ALA A 399 2.93 2.64 -14.52
N GLY A 400 2.36 2.91 -13.34
CA GLY A 400 2.17 4.25 -12.80
C GLY A 400 1.36 4.24 -11.50
N ARG A 401 0.68 5.36 -11.19
CA ARG A 401 -0.12 5.50 -9.96
C ARG A 401 -1.62 5.29 -10.14
N ASP A 402 -2.11 5.13 -11.37
CA ASP A 402 -3.47 4.65 -11.60
C ASP A 402 -3.53 3.11 -11.56
N PRO A 403 -4.70 2.53 -11.30
CA PRO A 403 -4.90 1.10 -11.42
C PRO A 403 -4.54 0.60 -12.82
N SER A 404 -3.89 -0.56 -12.90
CA SER A 404 -3.64 -1.23 -14.18
C SER A 404 -4.94 -1.53 -14.94
N ILE A 405 -6.01 -1.81 -14.19
CA ILE A 405 -7.38 -1.89 -14.69
C ILE A 405 -8.33 -1.32 -13.63
N ALA A 406 -9.31 -0.55 -14.08
CA ALA A 406 -10.42 -0.08 -13.27
C ALA A 406 -11.72 -0.17 -14.08
N GLY A 407 -12.84 -0.43 -13.41
CA GLY A 407 -14.16 -0.35 -14.01
C GLY A 407 -15.17 0.25 -13.04
N SER A 408 -16.16 0.95 -13.60
CA SER A 408 -17.25 1.58 -12.84
C SER A 408 -18.60 1.18 -13.39
N LEU A 409 -19.60 1.17 -12.51
CA LEU A 409 -21.02 1.10 -12.86
C LEU A 409 -21.76 2.20 -12.08
N GLY A 410 -22.57 2.98 -12.77
CA GLY A 410 -23.33 4.07 -12.18
C GLY A 410 -24.77 4.10 -12.68
N VAL A 411 -25.67 4.54 -11.81
CA VAL A 411 -27.04 4.92 -12.15
C VAL A 411 -27.26 6.37 -11.74
N LYS A 412 -27.87 7.16 -12.62
CA LYS A 412 -28.20 8.55 -12.35
C LYS A 412 -29.67 8.82 -12.66
N ALA A 413 -30.34 9.49 -11.74
CA ALA A 413 -31.71 9.96 -11.89
C ALA A 413 -31.78 11.48 -11.73
N VAL A 414 -32.74 12.12 -12.41
CA VAL A 414 -33.05 13.55 -12.26
C VAL A 414 -34.53 13.76 -11.93
N PHE A 415 -34.83 14.88 -11.29
CA PHE A 415 -36.16 15.20 -10.76
C PHE A 415 -36.46 16.69 -10.78
#